data_AF-A0A969T439-F1
#
_entry.id   AF-A0A969T439-F1
#
_cell.length_a   1.000
_cell.length_b   1.000
_cell.length_c   1.000
_cell.angle_alpha   90.00
_cell.angle_beta   90.00
_cell.angle_gamma   90.00
#
_symmetry.space_group_name_H-M   'P 1'
#
loop_
_entity.id
_entity.type
_entity.pdbx_description
1 polymer ?
#
loop_
_entity_poly.entity_id
_entity_poly.type
_entity_poly.pdbx_seq_one_letter_code
_entity_poly.pdbx_strand_id
1 'polypeptide(L)'
;MMSLTHAVFAVTASSLTLGTASPWVLMVAVVGSQLPDCDTSTSYPGRVLRPISTRLEAKYPHRTITHSFLATGILAVVSLPLALFGLPWGGLVTGYFFGWFADVFTKSGVPAFWPNRARLVIPGNPRLRLSTGSPAEWVVLGICLMLLIISINIHSQGGLLRTFNLWMGIPSGAVELVNQDQDRFLLVAEIDGINSLSQQRVEGTYQVIRALSSSDLLLEQEGKLYRAGGGIDAQIRLSRIFIRRGRPIR
;
A
#
# COMPACT_ATOMS: atom_id res chain seq x y z
N MET A 1 -17.61 -16.25 1.15
CA MET A 1 -17.88 -14.81 0.93
C MET A 1 -18.17 -14.58 -0.55
N MET A 2 -18.69 -13.43 -0.99
CA MET A 2 -18.80 -13.11 -2.42
C MET A 2 -17.40 -12.97 -3.04
N SER A 3 -17.21 -13.46 -4.26
CA SER A 3 -15.91 -13.38 -4.98
C SER A 3 -15.42 -11.93 -5.13
N LEU A 4 -16.34 -10.98 -5.33
CA LEU A 4 -16.02 -9.55 -5.39
C LEU A 4 -15.45 -9.02 -4.06
N THR A 5 -16.12 -9.28 -2.93
CA THR A 5 -15.64 -8.89 -1.60
C THR A 5 -14.28 -9.51 -1.29
N HIS A 6 -14.09 -10.77 -1.71
CA HIS A 6 -12.85 -11.50 -1.55
C HIS A 6 -11.70 -10.85 -2.34
N ALA A 7 -11.93 -10.52 -3.61
CA ALA A 7 -10.95 -9.85 -4.44
C ALA A 7 -10.60 -8.46 -3.91
N VAL A 8 -11.61 -7.64 -3.57
CA VAL A 8 -11.38 -6.27 -3.07
C VAL A 8 -10.63 -6.30 -1.75
N PHE A 9 -11.03 -7.14 -0.79
CA PHE A 9 -10.30 -7.28 0.48
C PHE A 9 -8.83 -7.67 0.25
N ALA A 10 -8.59 -8.68 -0.60
CA ALA A 10 -7.25 -9.16 -0.88
C ALA A 10 -6.36 -8.10 -1.53
N VAL A 11 -6.89 -7.34 -2.49
CA VAL A 11 -6.16 -6.26 -3.16
C VAL A 11 -5.88 -5.10 -2.21
N THR A 12 -6.87 -4.69 -1.41
CA THR A 12 -6.68 -3.64 -0.40
C THR A 12 -5.58 -4.01 0.58
N ALA A 13 -5.64 -5.22 1.15
CA ALA A 13 -4.63 -5.70 2.08
C ALA A 13 -3.25 -5.87 1.42
N SER A 14 -3.21 -6.33 0.17
CA SER A 14 -1.95 -6.47 -0.59
C SER A 14 -1.33 -5.10 -0.91
N SER A 15 -2.14 -4.11 -1.31
CA SER A 15 -1.68 -2.73 -1.56
C SER A 15 -1.06 -2.11 -0.31
N LEU A 16 -1.73 -2.26 0.84
CA LEU A 16 -1.25 -1.76 2.12
C LEU A 16 0.01 -2.48 2.59
N THR A 17 0.07 -3.81 2.44
CA THR A 17 1.19 -4.62 2.92
C THR A 17 2.45 -4.41 2.09
N LEU A 18 2.31 -4.33 0.76
CA LEU A 18 3.42 -4.12 -0.16
C LEU A 18 3.77 -2.64 -0.34
N GLY A 19 2.95 -1.74 0.20
CA GLY A 19 3.13 -0.29 0.05
C GLY A 19 3.11 0.17 -1.41
N THR A 20 2.25 -0.42 -2.24
CA THR A 20 2.28 -0.22 -3.69
C THR A 20 0.93 0.21 -4.26
N ALA A 21 1.01 1.11 -5.25
CA ALA A 21 -0.09 1.50 -6.14
C ALA A 21 0.10 0.95 -7.57
N SER A 22 1.09 0.07 -7.80
CA SER A 22 1.35 -0.46 -9.14
C SER A 22 0.16 -1.27 -9.66
N PRO A 23 -0.47 -0.87 -10.78
CA PRO A 23 -1.63 -1.58 -11.32
C PRO A 23 -1.32 -3.06 -11.60
N TRP A 24 -0.10 -3.35 -12.08
CA TRP A 24 0.31 -4.71 -12.40
C TRP A 24 0.38 -5.62 -11.17
N VAL A 25 0.94 -5.12 -10.06
CA VAL A 25 1.02 -5.88 -8.81
C VAL A 25 -0.37 -6.13 -8.24
N LEU A 26 -1.24 -5.11 -8.27
CA LEU A 26 -2.61 -5.21 -7.77
C LEU A 26 -3.48 -6.16 -8.61
N MET A 27 -3.32 -6.16 -9.94
CA MET A 27 -3.99 -7.13 -10.81
C MET A 27 -3.56 -8.56 -10.50
N VAL A 28 -2.27 -8.81 -10.29
CA VAL A 28 -1.79 -10.14 -9.90
C VAL A 28 -2.29 -10.53 -8.51
N ALA A 29 -2.46 -9.58 -7.59
CA ALA A 29 -3.10 -9.85 -6.30
C ALA A 29 -4.59 -10.23 -6.44
N VAL A 30 -5.35 -9.59 -7.35
CA VAL A 30 -6.73 -10.01 -7.67
C VAL A 30 -6.73 -11.47 -8.12
N VAL A 31 -5.90 -11.81 -9.10
CA VAL A 31 -5.84 -13.18 -9.65
C VAL A 31 -5.41 -14.18 -8.58
N GLY A 32 -4.36 -13.84 -7.81
CA GLY A 32 -3.85 -14.64 -6.70
C GLY A 32 -4.92 -14.91 -5.64
N SER A 33 -5.78 -13.93 -5.35
CA SER A 33 -6.86 -14.07 -4.36
C SER A 33 -7.92 -15.11 -4.73
N GLN A 34 -8.05 -15.46 -6.01
CA GLN A 34 -9.03 -16.46 -6.45
C GLN A 34 -8.44 -17.88 -6.41
N LEU A 35 -7.12 -18.02 -6.41
CA LEU A 35 -6.44 -19.33 -6.44
C LEU A 35 -6.74 -20.24 -5.23
N PRO A 36 -7.08 -19.78 -4.02
CA PRO A 36 -7.51 -20.68 -2.96
C PRO A 36 -8.76 -21.49 -3.31
N ASP A 37 -9.67 -20.91 -4.11
CA ASP A 37 -10.92 -21.55 -4.54
C ASP A 37 -10.73 -22.59 -5.66
N CYS A 38 -9.49 -22.86 -6.08
CA CYS A 38 -9.15 -23.94 -7.03
C CYS A 38 -9.57 -25.35 -6.55
N ASP A 39 -9.92 -25.50 -5.28
CA ASP A 39 -10.32 -26.76 -4.65
C ASP A 39 -11.74 -27.23 -5.01
N THR A 40 -12.55 -26.37 -5.65
CA THR A 40 -13.90 -26.72 -6.13
C THR A 40 -13.96 -26.70 -7.64
N SER A 41 -14.50 -27.74 -8.27
CA SER A 41 -14.58 -27.81 -9.74
C SER A 41 -15.62 -26.85 -10.35
N THR A 42 -16.41 -26.18 -9.53
CA THR A 42 -17.45 -25.22 -9.90
C THR A 42 -16.94 -23.77 -9.95
N SER A 43 -15.89 -23.44 -9.19
CA SER A 43 -15.28 -22.10 -9.20
C SER A 43 -14.62 -21.79 -10.55
N TYR A 44 -14.45 -20.50 -10.87
CA TYR A 44 -13.74 -20.11 -12.09
C TYR A 44 -12.33 -20.72 -12.19
N PRO A 45 -11.45 -20.60 -11.17
CA PRO A 45 -10.12 -21.18 -11.25
C PRO A 45 -10.13 -22.71 -11.18
N GLY A 46 -11.07 -23.30 -10.44
CA GLY A 46 -11.23 -24.76 -10.42
C GLY A 46 -11.75 -25.35 -11.74
N ARG A 47 -12.52 -24.60 -12.55
CA ARG A 47 -12.89 -25.00 -13.91
C ARG A 47 -11.69 -25.01 -14.86
N VAL A 48 -10.77 -24.06 -14.71
CA VAL A 48 -9.53 -23.99 -15.50
C VAL A 48 -8.59 -25.15 -15.15
N LEU A 49 -8.51 -25.52 -13.87
CA LEU A 49 -7.59 -26.56 -13.37
C LEU A 49 -8.20 -27.97 -13.34
N ARG A 50 -9.24 -28.25 -14.12
CA ARG A 50 -9.71 -29.63 -14.30
C ARG A 50 -8.62 -30.42 -15.03
N PRO A 51 -8.16 -31.59 -14.53
CA PRO A 51 -8.84 -32.51 -13.60
C PRO A 51 -8.39 -32.45 -12.13
N ILE A 52 -7.48 -31.55 -11.75
CA ILE A 52 -6.92 -31.48 -10.39
C ILE A 52 -7.99 -31.05 -9.38
N SER A 53 -8.78 -30.04 -9.73
CA SER A 53 -9.89 -29.54 -8.89
C SER A 53 -10.91 -30.63 -8.56
N THR A 54 -11.29 -31.46 -9.54
CA THR A 54 -12.25 -32.57 -9.34
C THR A 54 -11.71 -33.63 -8.38
N ARG A 55 -10.41 -33.93 -8.43
CA ARG A 55 -9.78 -34.88 -7.48
C ARG A 55 -9.71 -34.31 -6.07
N LEU A 56 -9.44 -33.01 -5.94
CA LEU A 56 -9.42 -32.32 -4.65
C LEU A 56 -10.82 -32.27 -4.04
N GLU A 57 -11.83 -31.86 -4.81
CA GLU A 57 -13.23 -31.82 -4.39
C GLU A 57 -13.76 -33.18 -3.94
N ALA A 58 -13.36 -34.27 -4.63
CA ALA A 58 -13.76 -35.62 -4.26
C ALA A 58 -13.11 -36.13 -2.96
N LYS A 59 -11.92 -35.62 -2.59
CA LYS A 59 -11.12 -36.14 -1.47
C LYS A 59 -11.17 -35.26 -0.22
N TYR A 60 -11.37 -33.95 -0.39
CA TYR A 60 -11.32 -32.98 0.69
C TYR A 60 -12.52 -32.04 0.64
N PRO A 61 -13.11 -31.68 1.79
CA PRO A 61 -14.14 -30.64 1.85
C PRO A 61 -13.58 -29.30 1.33
N HIS A 62 -14.43 -28.51 0.67
CA HIS A 62 -14.07 -27.15 0.25
C HIS A 62 -13.57 -26.31 1.44
N ARG A 63 -12.60 -25.44 1.17
CA ARG A 63 -11.91 -24.56 2.13
C ARG A 63 -11.08 -25.33 3.15
N THR A 64 -10.36 -26.36 2.70
CA THR A 64 -9.49 -27.14 3.59
C THR A 64 -8.01 -26.89 3.28
N ILE A 65 -7.43 -27.61 2.32
CA ILE A 65 -5.98 -27.59 2.08
C ILE A 65 -5.52 -26.25 1.51
N THR A 66 -6.24 -25.74 0.51
CA THR A 66 -5.90 -24.52 -0.24
C THR A 66 -6.10 -23.22 0.56
N HIS A 67 -6.70 -23.30 1.74
CA HIS A 67 -6.97 -22.16 2.60
C HIS A 67 -6.12 -22.28 3.87
N SER A 68 -4.81 -22.44 3.71
CA SER A 68 -3.90 -22.67 4.82
C SER A 68 -2.61 -21.85 4.69
N PHE A 69 -1.97 -21.60 5.83
CA PHE A 69 -0.62 -21.02 5.86
C PHE A 69 0.37 -21.90 5.11
N LEU A 70 0.22 -23.23 5.21
CA LEU A 70 1.06 -24.19 4.49
C LEU A 70 0.91 -24.02 2.97
N ALA A 71 -0.33 -23.94 2.46
CA ALA A 71 -0.56 -23.73 1.03
C ALA A 71 0.00 -22.39 0.54
N THR A 72 -0.11 -21.34 1.35
CA THR A 72 0.50 -20.04 1.08
C THR A 72 2.02 -20.13 0.99
N GLY A 73 2.65 -20.84 1.94
CA GLY A 73 4.10 -21.06 1.96
C GLY A 73 4.60 -21.87 0.77
N ILE A 74 3.89 -22.95 0.42
CA ILE A 74 4.20 -23.76 -0.78
C ILE A 74 4.09 -22.89 -2.03
N LEU A 75 3.02 -22.11 -2.17
CA LEU A 75 2.86 -21.21 -3.31
C LEU A 75 4.02 -20.20 -3.36
N ALA A 76 4.39 -19.61 -2.23
CA ALA A 76 5.48 -18.64 -2.15
C ALA A 76 6.81 -19.22 -2.63
N VAL A 77 7.16 -20.44 -2.20
CA VAL A 77 8.40 -21.12 -2.62
C VAL A 77 8.34 -21.54 -4.08
N VAL A 78 7.26 -22.16 -4.53
CA VAL A 78 7.12 -22.63 -5.93
C VAL A 78 7.10 -21.47 -6.91
N SER A 79 6.50 -20.34 -6.53
CA SER A 79 6.44 -19.14 -7.36
C SER A 79 7.66 -18.23 -7.24
N LEU A 80 8.63 -18.54 -6.38
CA LEU A 80 9.84 -17.73 -6.17
C LEU A 80 10.60 -17.37 -7.47
N PRO A 81 10.70 -18.26 -8.49
CA PRO A 81 11.31 -17.89 -9.77
C PRO A 81 10.66 -16.67 -10.44
N LEU A 82 9.37 -16.40 -10.21
CA LEU A 82 8.70 -15.20 -10.72
C LEU A 82 9.40 -13.92 -10.21
N ALA A 83 9.84 -13.91 -8.96
CA ALA A 83 10.58 -12.77 -8.40
C ALA A 83 11.92 -12.55 -9.12
N LEU A 84 12.61 -13.65 -9.48
CA LEU A 84 13.89 -13.60 -10.18
C LEU A 84 13.77 -13.03 -11.60
N PHE A 85 12.61 -13.23 -12.24
CA PHE A 85 12.30 -12.65 -13.56
C PHE A 85 11.63 -11.27 -13.49
N GLY A 86 11.58 -10.64 -12.31
CA GLY A 86 10.97 -9.31 -12.14
C GLY A 86 9.45 -9.29 -12.25
N LEU A 87 8.79 -10.45 -12.18
CA LEU A 87 7.33 -10.55 -12.15
C LEU A 87 6.82 -10.24 -10.72
N PRO A 88 5.55 -9.82 -10.56
CA PRO A 88 5.00 -9.33 -9.29
C PRO A 88 4.67 -10.47 -8.31
N TRP A 89 5.69 -11.23 -7.93
CA TRP A 89 5.63 -12.34 -6.99
C TRP A 89 5.00 -11.93 -5.65
N GLY A 90 5.39 -10.77 -5.12
CA GLY A 90 4.82 -10.23 -3.88
C GLY A 90 3.31 -10.05 -3.95
N GLY A 91 2.78 -9.62 -5.11
CA GLY A 91 1.34 -9.48 -5.33
C GLY A 91 0.63 -10.84 -5.38
N LEU A 92 1.26 -11.85 -5.99
CA LEU A 92 0.70 -13.20 -6.05
C LEU A 92 0.57 -13.82 -4.64
N VAL A 93 1.63 -13.76 -3.85
CA VAL A 93 1.68 -14.36 -2.51
C VAL A 93 0.75 -13.63 -1.55
N THR A 94 0.79 -12.29 -1.53
CA THR A 94 -0.10 -11.50 -0.65
C THR A 94 -1.56 -11.61 -1.10
N GLY A 95 -1.82 -11.62 -2.41
CA GLY A 95 -3.16 -11.84 -2.96
C GLY A 95 -3.73 -13.20 -2.56
N TYR A 96 -2.95 -14.27 -2.69
CA TYR A 96 -3.35 -15.61 -2.24
C TYR A 96 -3.65 -15.65 -0.75
N PHE A 97 -2.72 -15.12 0.06
CA PHE A 97 -2.84 -15.11 1.51
C PHE A 97 -4.09 -14.37 1.97
N PHE A 98 -4.24 -13.10 1.56
CA PHE A 98 -5.36 -12.28 1.95
C PHE A 98 -6.69 -12.71 1.33
N GLY A 99 -6.63 -13.42 0.21
CA GLY A 99 -7.77 -14.12 -0.36
C GLY A 99 -8.37 -15.06 0.68
N TRP A 100 -7.75 -16.21 0.91
CA TRP A 100 -8.33 -17.19 1.84
C TRP A 100 -8.47 -16.66 3.28
N PHE A 101 -7.60 -15.72 3.69
CA PHE A 101 -7.70 -15.08 5.00
C PHE A 101 -9.01 -14.30 5.17
N ALA A 102 -9.55 -13.71 4.10
CA ALA A 102 -10.84 -13.04 4.16
C ALA A 102 -11.98 -13.99 4.57
N ASP A 103 -11.86 -15.28 4.21
CA ASP A 103 -12.84 -16.29 4.59
C ASP A 103 -12.79 -16.68 6.08
N VAL A 104 -11.74 -16.31 6.82
CA VAL A 104 -11.68 -16.41 8.30
C VAL A 104 -12.78 -15.58 8.96
N PHE A 105 -13.22 -14.49 8.30
CA PHE A 105 -14.28 -13.61 8.80
C PHE A 105 -15.71 -14.11 8.54
N THR A 106 -15.84 -15.23 7.83
CA THR A 106 -17.15 -15.83 7.53
C THR A 106 -17.63 -16.73 8.65
N LYS A 107 -18.93 -17.04 8.68
CA LYS A 107 -19.53 -17.97 9.65
C LYS A 107 -18.81 -19.33 9.71
N SER A 108 -18.36 -19.83 8.57
CA SER A 108 -17.72 -21.14 8.41
C SER A 108 -16.25 -21.16 8.83
N GLY A 109 -15.57 -20.01 8.75
CA GLY A 109 -14.12 -19.88 8.86
C GLY A 109 -13.34 -20.85 7.98
N VAL A 110 -12.07 -21.07 8.36
CA VAL A 110 -11.10 -21.80 7.56
C VAL A 110 -10.12 -22.58 8.46
N PRO A 111 -9.74 -23.83 8.14
CA PRO A 111 -8.67 -24.57 8.83
C PRO A 111 -7.28 -24.05 8.43
N ALA A 112 -6.93 -22.85 8.90
CA ALA A 112 -5.69 -22.16 8.57
C ALA A 112 -4.41 -22.97 8.88
N PHE A 113 -4.48 -23.87 9.86
CA PHE A 113 -3.36 -24.70 10.35
C PHE A 113 -3.45 -26.15 9.90
N TRP A 114 -3.99 -26.41 8.70
CA TRP A 114 -3.96 -27.74 8.10
C TRP A 114 -2.54 -28.36 8.20
N PRO A 115 -2.38 -29.63 8.66
CA PRO A 115 -3.38 -30.70 8.72
C PRO A 115 -4.26 -30.71 9.97
N ASN A 116 -4.06 -29.81 10.93
CA ASN A 116 -4.98 -29.67 12.06
C ASN A 116 -6.35 -29.19 11.53
N ARG A 117 -7.42 -29.87 11.96
CA ARG A 117 -8.80 -29.58 11.54
C ARG A 117 -9.41 -28.38 12.28
N ALA A 118 -8.70 -27.80 13.24
CA ALA A 118 -9.12 -26.60 13.96
C ALA A 118 -9.38 -25.45 12.97
N ARG A 119 -10.59 -24.90 13.00
CA ARG A 119 -10.98 -23.78 12.15
C ARG A 119 -10.66 -22.46 12.84
N LEU A 120 -9.87 -21.64 12.17
CA LEU A 120 -9.69 -20.24 12.52
C LEU A 120 -10.93 -19.48 12.09
N VAL A 121 -11.58 -18.82 13.06
CA VAL A 121 -12.76 -17.99 12.85
C VAL A 121 -12.59 -16.73 13.68
N ILE A 122 -12.71 -15.57 13.05
CA ILE A 122 -12.60 -14.27 13.72
C ILE A 122 -13.78 -13.40 13.24
N PRO A 123 -14.53 -12.71 14.10
CA PRO A 123 -14.45 -12.68 15.56
C PRO A 123 -15.09 -13.90 16.25
N GLY A 124 -14.73 -14.12 17.52
CA GLY A 124 -15.25 -15.23 18.32
C GLY A 124 -16.78 -15.21 18.46
N ASN A 125 -17.40 -14.03 18.52
CA ASN A 125 -18.85 -13.86 18.58
C ASN A 125 -19.52 -14.26 17.24
N PRO A 126 -20.38 -15.30 17.20
CA PRO A 126 -21.04 -15.77 15.98
C PRO A 126 -21.91 -14.73 15.27
N ARG A 127 -22.46 -13.75 16.01
CA ARG A 127 -23.35 -12.72 15.46
C ARG A 127 -22.62 -11.67 14.62
N LEU A 128 -21.31 -11.50 14.84
CA LEU A 128 -20.48 -10.54 14.12
C LEU A 128 -19.80 -11.15 12.89
N ARG A 129 -20.03 -12.44 12.61
CA ARG A 129 -19.43 -13.14 11.47
C ARG A 129 -20.19 -12.85 10.19
N LEU A 130 -19.45 -12.67 9.11
CA LEU A 130 -20.01 -12.34 7.81
C LEU A 130 -20.80 -13.53 7.24
N SER A 131 -21.99 -13.22 6.75
CA SER A 131 -22.82 -14.14 5.97
C SER A 131 -22.77 -13.70 4.51
N THR A 132 -22.59 -14.65 3.60
CA THR A 132 -22.55 -14.36 2.15
C THR A 132 -23.81 -13.63 1.71
N GLY A 133 -23.66 -12.49 1.04
CA GLY A 133 -24.74 -11.65 0.52
C GLY A 133 -25.48 -10.81 1.58
N SER A 134 -25.00 -10.78 2.83
CA SER A 134 -25.63 -9.97 3.88
C SER A 134 -25.33 -8.47 3.71
N PRO A 135 -26.18 -7.57 4.25
CA PRO A 135 -25.91 -6.13 4.23
C PRO A 135 -24.56 -5.76 4.89
N ALA A 136 -24.15 -6.50 5.91
CA ALA A 136 -22.85 -6.32 6.56
C ALA A 136 -21.68 -6.56 5.60
N GLU A 137 -21.80 -7.53 4.68
CA GLU A 137 -20.76 -7.80 3.68
C GLU A 137 -20.61 -6.64 2.69
N TRP A 138 -21.71 -6.03 2.26
CA TRP A 138 -21.70 -4.85 1.40
C TRP A 138 -21.06 -3.63 2.06
N VAL A 139 -21.28 -3.46 3.37
CA VAL A 139 -20.61 -2.40 4.15
C VAL A 139 -19.10 -2.66 4.20
N VAL A 140 -18.68 -3.90 4.49
CA VAL A 140 -17.25 -4.28 4.50
C VAL A 140 -16.62 -4.06 3.13
N LEU A 141 -17.29 -4.43 2.05
CA LEU A 141 -16.85 -4.17 0.68
C LEU A 141 -16.64 -2.66 0.44
N GLY A 142 -17.62 -1.83 0.83
CA GLY A 142 -17.55 -0.37 0.68
C GLY A 142 -16.36 0.23 1.44
N ILE A 143 -16.14 -0.23 2.69
CA ILE A 143 -14.98 0.18 3.50
C ILE A 143 -13.67 -0.26 2.84
N CYS A 144 -13.57 -1.50 2.36
CA CYS A 144 -12.36 -1.99 1.71
C CYS A 144 -12.05 -1.23 0.42
N LEU A 145 -13.08 -0.84 -0.35
CA LEU A 145 -12.92 -0.04 -1.56
C LEU A 145 -12.46 1.38 -1.22
N MET A 146 -13.04 2.01 -0.20
CA MET A 146 -12.60 3.32 0.29
C MET A 146 -11.12 3.26 0.72
N LEU A 147 -10.74 2.25 1.50
CA LEU A 147 -9.36 2.05 1.94
C LEU A 147 -8.41 1.77 0.76
N LEU A 148 -8.86 1.05 -0.28
CA LEU A 148 -8.07 0.83 -1.48
C LEU A 148 -7.78 2.14 -2.21
N ILE A 149 -8.78 2.99 -2.39
CA ILE A 149 -8.62 4.30 -3.03
C ILE A 149 -7.65 5.17 -2.24
N ILE A 150 -7.78 5.21 -0.92
CA ILE A 150 -6.88 5.94 -0.03
C ILE A 150 -5.45 5.38 -0.15
N SER A 151 -5.29 4.05 -0.11
CA SER A 151 -3.98 3.40 -0.26
C SER A 151 -3.34 3.76 -1.59
N ILE A 152 -4.06 3.66 -2.71
CA ILE A 152 -3.54 4.02 -4.03
C ILE A 152 -3.15 5.49 -4.08
N ASN A 153 -3.97 6.39 -3.52
CA ASN A 153 -3.68 7.82 -3.50
C ASN A 153 -2.41 8.15 -2.69
N ILE A 154 -2.21 7.52 -1.54
CA ILE A 154 -1.03 7.72 -0.70
C ILE A 154 0.24 7.16 -1.39
N HIS A 155 0.18 5.94 -1.91
CA HIS A 155 1.35 5.29 -2.51
C HIS A 155 1.74 5.91 -3.86
N SER A 156 0.77 6.41 -4.63
CA SER A 156 1.05 7.17 -5.87
C SER A 156 1.73 8.52 -5.60
N GLN A 157 1.54 9.11 -4.41
CA GLN A 157 2.17 10.38 -4.01
C GLN A 157 3.54 10.19 -3.35
N GLY A 158 4.14 8.99 -3.40
CA GLY A 158 5.43 8.71 -2.78
C GLY A 158 5.34 8.18 -1.35
N GLY A 159 4.17 7.65 -0.95
CA GLY A 159 4.01 6.88 0.27
C GLY A 159 3.60 7.69 1.51
N LEU A 160 3.21 6.96 2.55
CA LEU A 160 2.61 7.52 3.77
C LEU A 160 3.53 8.51 4.49
N LEU A 161 4.82 8.19 4.62
CA LEU A 161 5.80 9.02 5.31
C LEU A 161 6.00 10.35 4.60
N ARG A 162 6.04 10.36 3.26
CA ARG A 162 6.16 11.60 2.50
C ARG A 162 4.93 12.48 2.67
N THR A 163 3.72 11.91 2.54
CA THR A 163 2.47 12.65 2.77
C THR A 163 2.39 13.21 4.18
N PHE A 164 2.80 12.42 5.19
CA PHE A 164 2.88 12.87 6.58
C PHE A 164 3.90 14.00 6.77
N ASN A 165 5.11 13.87 6.21
CA ASN A 165 6.15 14.89 6.30
C ASN A 165 5.71 16.21 5.66
N LEU A 166 5.03 16.16 4.51
CA LEU A 166 4.47 17.34 3.84
C LEU A 166 3.36 17.98 4.67
N TRP A 167 2.47 17.18 5.26
CA TRP A 167 1.40 17.68 6.13
C TRP A 167 1.94 18.33 7.40
N MET A 168 2.99 17.76 8.00
CA MET A 168 3.64 18.28 9.20
C MET A 168 4.65 19.41 8.93
N GLY A 169 4.94 19.71 7.66
CA GLY A 169 5.93 20.72 7.27
C GLY A 169 7.37 20.36 7.62
N ILE A 170 7.72 19.06 7.63
CA ILE A 170 9.05 18.58 7.99
C ILE A 170 10.04 18.83 6.82
N PRO A 171 11.23 19.41 7.08
CA PRO A 171 12.18 19.77 6.02
C PRO A 171 12.64 18.64 5.10
N SER A 172 12.80 17.41 5.60
CA SER A 172 13.22 16.26 4.79
C SER A 172 12.22 15.89 3.69
N GLY A 173 10.92 15.96 3.97
CA GLY A 173 9.88 15.69 2.96
C GLY A 173 9.78 16.78 1.90
N ALA A 174 10.11 18.02 2.27
CA ALA A 174 10.16 19.15 1.35
C ALA A 174 11.32 19.03 0.36
N VAL A 175 12.51 18.60 0.81
CA VAL A 175 13.66 18.34 -0.08
C VAL A 175 13.35 17.27 -1.13
N GLU A 176 12.68 16.19 -0.73
CA GLU A 176 12.31 15.11 -1.64
C GLU A 176 11.27 15.56 -2.69
N LEU A 177 10.33 16.44 -2.30
CA LEU A 177 9.41 17.07 -3.23
C LEU A 177 10.13 17.97 -4.24
N VAL A 178 11.11 18.77 -3.79
CA VAL A 178 11.90 19.62 -4.68
C VAL A 178 12.66 18.77 -5.70
N ASN A 179 13.32 17.70 -5.27
CA ASN A 179 14.06 16.83 -6.19
C ASN A 179 13.17 16.20 -7.27
N GLN A 180 11.91 15.91 -6.98
CA GLN A 180 10.98 15.32 -7.95
C GLN A 180 10.30 16.35 -8.86
N ASP A 181 9.99 17.55 -8.34
CA ASP A 181 9.18 18.55 -9.03
C ASP A 181 10.00 19.76 -9.56
N GLN A 182 11.30 19.87 -9.24
CA GLN A 182 12.17 21.01 -9.63
C GLN A 182 12.16 21.27 -11.14
N ASP A 183 12.04 20.22 -11.96
CA ASP A 183 12.10 20.35 -13.42
C ASP A 183 10.74 20.73 -14.04
N ARG A 184 9.66 20.71 -13.26
CA ARG A 184 8.28 20.84 -13.77
C ARG A 184 7.59 22.12 -13.32
N PHE A 185 7.92 22.63 -12.14
CA PHE A 185 7.22 23.76 -11.54
C PHE A 185 8.19 24.70 -10.83
N LEU A 186 7.90 26.00 -10.89
CA LEU A 186 8.50 26.97 -9.98
C LEU A 186 7.95 26.71 -8.57
N LEU A 187 8.80 26.25 -7.66
CA LEU A 187 8.41 25.91 -6.30
C LEU A 187 8.57 27.13 -5.39
N VAL A 188 7.55 27.42 -4.59
CA VAL A 188 7.58 28.49 -3.58
C VAL A 188 7.51 27.84 -2.20
N ALA A 189 8.49 28.12 -1.35
CA ALA A 189 8.55 27.63 0.02
C ALA A 189 8.11 28.74 1.01
N GLU A 190 7.10 28.44 1.81
CA GLU A 190 6.80 29.15 3.06
C GLU A 190 7.67 28.54 4.16
N ILE A 191 8.61 29.31 4.69
CA ILE A 191 9.55 28.84 5.71
C ILE A 191 9.29 29.50 7.05
N ASP A 192 9.48 28.74 8.12
CA ASP A 192 9.59 29.21 9.49
C ASP A 192 10.86 28.60 10.10
N GLY A 193 11.79 29.46 10.51
CA GLY A 193 13.10 29.04 10.97
C GLY A 193 13.83 30.13 11.74
N ILE A 194 15.10 29.86 12.02
CA ILE A 194 15.98 30.78 12.75
C ILE A 194 17.23 31.02 11.90
N ASN A 195 17.64 32.27 11.80
CA ASN A 195 18.91 32.61 11.17
C ASN A 195 20.07 32.14 12.06
N SER A 196 20.99 31.34 11.50
CA SER A 196 22.13 30.76 12.25
C SER A 196 23.05 31.82 12.85
N LEU A 197 23.21 32.97 12.18
CA LEU A 197 24.09 34.06 12.61
C LEU A 197 23.39 35.01 13.57
N SER A 198 22.21 35.52 13.20
CA SER A 198 21.52 36.54 14.02
C SER A 198 20.62 35.96 15.11
N GLN A 199 20.36 34.64 15.09
CA GLN A 199 19.43 33.94 15.98
C GLN A 199 18.00 34.52 15.99
N GLN A 200 17.67 35.36 15.01
CA GLN A 200 16.33 35.92 14.85
C GLN A 200 15.46 34.94 14.08
N ARG A 201 14.16 34.93 14.42
CA ARG A 201 13.16 34.16 13.70
C ARG A 201 12.99 34.73 12.30
N VAL A 202 12.99 33.86 11.31
CA VAL A 202 12.80 34.18 9.89
C VAL A 202 11.53 33.47 9.43
N GLU A 203 10.51 34.25 9.13
CA GLU A 203 9.28 33.81 8.50
C GLU A 203 9.14 34.52 7.15
N GLY A 204 8.87 33.77 6.09
CA GLY A 204 8.68 34.37 4.78
C GLY A 204 8.47 33.38 3.65
N THR A 205 8.14 33.92 2.48
CA THR A 205 8.00 33.18 1.22
C THR A 205 9.26 33.33 0.39
N TYR A 206 9.81 32.20 -0.03
CA TYR A 206 11.04 32.11 -0.80
C TYR A 206 10.81 31.27 -2.04
N GLN A 207 11.48 31.58 -3.15
CA GLN A 207 11.48 30.72 -4.32
C GLN A 207 12.52 29.62 -4.12
N VAL A 208 12.16 28.37 -4.38
CA VAL A 208 13.10 27.25 -4.29
C VAL A 208 13.73 27.05 -5.65
N ILE A 209 15.05 27.23 -5.74
CA ILE A 209 15.79 27.01 -6.99
C ILE A 209 16.11 25.53 -7.15
N ARG A 210 16.72 24.92 -6.13
CA ARG A 210 17.13 23.51 -6.17
C ARG A 210 17.37 22.94 -4.78
N ALA A 211 17.38 21.62 -4.66
CA ALA A 211 17.97 20.96 -3.50
C ALA A 211 19.49 20.95 -3.61
N LEU A 212 20.19 21.29 -2.52
CA LEU A 212 21.66 21.25 -2.43
C LEU A 212 22.15 19.92 -1.86
N SER A 213 21.44 19.38 -0.88
CA SER A 213 21.75 18.13 -0.21
C SER A 213 20.46 17.41 0.17
N SER A 214 20.55 16.28 0.87
CA SER A 214 19.39 15.57 1.42
C SER A 214 18.65 16.35 2.52
N SER A 215 19.21 17.45 3.03
CA SER A 215 18.63 18.26 4.12
C SER A 215 18.54 19.75 3.82
N ASP A 216 19.19 20.22 2.75
CA ASP A 216 19.38 21.64 2.48
C ASP A 216 18.81 22.03 1.11
N LEU A 217 18.16 23.18 1.08
CA LEU A 217 17.57 23.81 -0.09
C LEU A 217 18.27 25.14 -0.39
N LEU A 218 18.39 25.45 -1.67
CA LEU A 218 18.77 26.77 -2.14
C LEU A 218 17.50 27.59 -2.38
N LEU A 219 17.35 28.65 -1.60
CA LEU A 219 16.23 29.57 -1.64
C LEU A 219 16.65 30.91 -2.25
N GLU A 220 15.75 31.56 -2.97
CA GLU A 220 15.93 32.90 -3.51
C GLU A 220 14.81 33.83 -3.00
N GLN A 221 15.20 35.02 -2.56
CA GLN A 221 14.29 36.11 -2.24
C GLN A 221 14.89 37.42 -2.73
N GLU A 222 14.16 38.14 -3.61
CA GLU A 222 14.56 39.45 -4.14
C GLU A 222 15.99 39.48 -4.71
N GLY A 223 16.40 38.42 -5.42
CA GLY A 223 17.74 38.30 -6.02
C GLY A 223 18.87 37.89 -5.07
N LYS A 224 18.56 37.60 -3.80
CA LYS A 224 19.52 37.07 -2.82
C LYS A 224 19.29 35.58 -2.60
N LEU A 225 20.38 34.82 -2.59
CA LEU A 225 20.39 33.39 -2.37
C LEU A 225 20.66 33.05 -0.90
N TYR A 226 19.84 32.17 -0.36
CA TYR A 226 19.94 31.68 1.01
C TYR A 226 20.02 30.15 1.01
N ARG A 227 20.91 29.60 1.86
CA ARG A 227 20.94 28.16 2.13
C ARG A 227 20.08 27.87 3.35
N ALA A 228 18.99 27.14 3.17
CA ALA A 228 18.07 26.80 4.26
C ALA A 228 17.98 25.29 4.44
N GLY A 229 18.13 24.81 5.67
CA GLY A 229 18.22 23.37 5.92
C GLY A 229 18.53 23.00 7.36
N GLY A 230 18.83 21.71 7.55
CA GLY A 230 19.32 21.16 8.82
C GLY A 230 20.84 21.06 8.91
N GLY A 231 21.56 21.29 7.80
CA GLY A 231 23.02 21.20 7.74
C GLY A 231 23.74 22.27 8.56
N ILE A 232 25.02 22.00 8.87
CA ILE A 232 25.89 22.93 9.63
C ILE A 232 26.09 24.26 8.87
N ASP A 233 26.11 24.19 7.53
CA ASP A 233 26.29 25.35 6.65
C ASP A 233 24.98 26.11 6.35
N ALA A 234 23.86 25.70 6.95
CA ALA A 234 22.57 26.32 6.68
C ALA A 234 22.50 27.72 7.32
N GLN A 235 22.36 28.74 6.48
CA GLN A 235 22.16 30.12 6.94
C GLN A 235 20.83 30.26 7.67
N ILE A 236 19.79 29.58 7.18
CA ILE A 236 18.48 29.51 7.83
C ILE A 236 18.26 28.07 8.30
N ARG A 237 18.21 27.87 9.63
CA ARG A 237 17.85 26.58 10.21
C ARG A 237 16.34 26.43 10.18
N LEU A 238 15.85 25.48 9.40
CA LEU A 238 14.41 25.28 9.18
C LEU A 238 13.77 24.53 10.35
N SER A 239 12.71 25.11 10.92
CA SER A 239 11.85 24.44 11.88
C SER A 239 10.65 23.81 11.18
N ARG A 240 10.04 24.55 10.24
CA ARG A 240 8.97 24.08 9.36
C ARG A 240 9.10 24.68 7.97
N ILE A 241 8.66 23.93 6.97
CA ILE A 241 8.61 24.37 5.57
C ILE A 241 7.40 23.78 4.86
N PHE A 242 6.67 24.63 4.16
CA PHE A 242 5.58 24.24 3.27
C PHE A 242 5.91 24.65 1.85
N ILE A 243 5.86 23.69 0.92
CA ILE A 243 6.13 23.95 -0.49
C ILE A 243 4.80 24.03 -1.24
N ARG A 244 4.63 25.10 -2.01
CA ARG A 244 3.54 25.30 -2.94
C ARG A 244 4.08 25.26 -4.37
N ARG A 245 3.38 24.56 -5.25
CA ARG A 245 3.65 24.57 -6.69
C ARG A 245 3.15 25.88 -7.27
N GLY A 246 4.07 26.67 -7.82
CA GLY A 246 3.80 27.91 -8.54
C GLY A 246 3.53 27.65 -10.03
N ARG A 247 3.98 28.56 -10.88
CA ARG A 247 3.78 28.43 -12.34
C ARG A 247 4.62 27.26 -12.91
N PRO A 248 4.08 26.49 -13.87
CA PRO A 248 4.87 25.49 -14.57
C PRO A 248 6.04 26.16 -15.31
N ILE A 249 7.21 25.52 -15.25
CA ILE A 249 8.38 25.94 -16.01
C ILE A 249 8.10 25.54 -17.47
N ARG A 250 8.18 26.52 -18.39
CA ARG A 250 7.97 26.30 -19.83
C ARG A 250 9.23 25.79 -20.49
#